data_AF-A0A0C9TVW4-F1
#
_entry.id   AF-A0A0C9TVW4-F1
#
_cell.length_a   1.000
_cell.length_b   1.000
_cell.length_c   1.000
_cell.angle_alpha   90.00
_cell.angle_beta   90.00
_cell.angle_gamma   90.00
#
_symmetry.space_group_name_H-M   'P 1'
#
loop_
_entity.id
_entity.type
_entity.pdbx_description
1 polymer ?
#
loop_
_entity_poly.entity_id
_entity_poly.type
_entity_poly.pdbx_seq_one_letter_code
_entity_poly.pdbx_strand_id
1 'polypeptide(L)'
;MAPSFAVIKCNIREGETLVKVDVNITTLPNIHEYIIHPSILDACFHIMVHPAFTGNVDSTAYYLPSKVERAVLHDADYFHQHGLDFVLSYMTFKSWKPDALEFNMRICEQTGHVICTLLGFRG
;
A
#
# COMPACT_ATOMS: atom_id res chain seq x y z
N MET A 1 -17.06 15.63 5.40
CA MET A 1 -17.06 14.19 5.07
C MET A 1 -15.59 13.78 5.06
N ALA A 2 -15.16 12.87 5.93
CA ALA A 2 -13.75 12.45 5.97
C ALA A 2 -13.45 11.62 4.71
N PRO A 3 -12.30 11.81 4.05
CA PRO A 3 -11.94 10.99 2.89
C PRO A 3 -11.79 9.54 3.34
N SER A 4 -12.55 8.63 2.72
CA SER A 4 -12.53 7.20 3.03
C SER A 4 -11.62 6.50 2.01
N PHE A 5 -10.37 6.25 2.37
CA PHE A 5 -9.52 5.31 1.62
C PHE A 5 -9.86 3.91 2.08
N ALA A 6 -10.55 3.17 1.22
CA ALA A 6 -11.02 1.83 1.54
C ALA A 6 -10.34 0.82 0.62
N VAL A 7 -9.98 -0.34 1.20
CA VAL A 7 -9.66 -1.52 0.43
C VAL A 7 -10.94 -1.97 -0.29
N ILE A 8 -10.99 -1.81 -1.61
CA ILE A 8 -12.15 -2.18 -2.43
C ILE A 8 -12.17 -3.68 -2.69
N LYS A 9 -10.99 -4.25 -2.97
CA LYS A 9 -10.84 -5.66 -3.31
C LYS A 9 -9.45 -6.15 -2.93
N CYS A 10 -9.37 -7.36 -2.41
CA CYS A 10 -8.12 -8.04 -2.12
C CYS A 10 -8.11 -9.39 -2.85
N ASN A 11 -7.02 -9.69 -3.56
CA ASN A 11 -6.76 -11.01 -4.13
C ASN A 11 -5.45 -11.51 -3.53
N ILE A 12 -5.53 -12.65 -2.83
CA ILE A 12 -4.40 -13.26 -2.15
C ILE A 12 -4.04 -14.56 -2.86
N ARG A 13 -2.75 -14.76 -3.14
CA ARG A 13 -2.16 -16.02 -3.59
C ARG A 13 -0.97 -16.34 -2.68
N GLU A 14 -0.40 -17.54 -2.84
CA GLU A 14 0.75 -17.95 -2.05
C GLU A 14 1.91 -16.95 -2.19
N GLY A 15 2.21 -16.23 -1.10
CA GLY A 15 3.27 -15.22 -1.05
C GLY A 15 3.00 -13.89 -1.75
N GLU A 16 1.82 -13.70 -2.37
CA GLU A 16 1.53 -12.49 -3.16
C GLU A 16 0.14 -11.93 -2.90
N THR A 17 0.00 -10.61 -3.05
CA THR A 17 -1.27 -9.91 -2.81
C THR A 17 -1.45 -8.75 -3.75
N LEU A 18 -2.64 -8.65 -4.32
CA LEU A 18 -3.06 -7.51 -5.10
C LEU A 18 -4.29 -6.87 -4.46
N VAL A 19 -4.12 -5.64 -4.00
CA VAL A 19 -5.17 -4.84 -3.39
C VAL A 19 -5.56 -3.70 -4.30
N LYS A 20 -6.86 -3.55 -4.54
CA LYS A 20 -7.45 -2.37 -5.13
C LYS A 20 -7.80 -1.39 -4.01
N VAL A 21 -7.16 -0.23 -4.01
CA VAL A 21 -7.34 0.83 -3.01
C VAL A 21 -8.14 1.95 -3.66
N ASP A 22 -9.25 2.36 -3.04
CA ASP A 22 -9.99 3.57 -3.45
C ASP A 22 -9.12 4.79 -3.19
N VAL A 23 -8.97 5.65 -4.20
CA VAL A 23 -8.13 6.85 -4.11
C VAL A 23 -8.92 8.10 -4.43
N ASN A 24 -10.27 8.03 -4.46
CA ASN A 24 -11.13 9.10 -4.97
C ASN A 24 -10.65 10.52 -4.58
N ILE A 25 -9.93 11.11 -5.53
CA ILE A 25 -9.11 12.32 -5.36
C ILE A 25 -9.99 13.53 -5.08
N THR A 26 -11.26 13.49 -5.52
CA THR A 26 -12.23 14.58 -5.33
C THR A 26 -12.55 14.86 -3.86
N THR A 27 -12.20 13.95 -2.95
CA THR A 27 -12.42 14.09 -1.51
C THR A 27 -11.18 14.56 -0.73
N LEU A 28 -10.03 14.73 -1.41
CA LEU A 28 -8.75 15.07 -0.79
C LEU A 28 -8.45 16.57 -0.89
N PRO A 29 -8.51 17.33 0.23
CA PRO A 29 -7.88 18.64 0.25
C PRO A 29 -6.37 18.48 0.02
N ASN A 30 -5.77 19.41 -0.73
CA ASN A 30 -4.32 19.52 -0.90
C ASN A 30 -3.61 18.33 -1.55
N ILE A 31 -4.29 17.51 -2.35
CA ILE A 31 -3.63 16.38 -3.02
C ILE A 31 -2.41 16.81 -3.86
N HIS A 32 -2.47 18.01 -4.45
CA HIS A 32 -1.39 18.59 -5.27
C HIS A 32 -0.16 19.06 -4.47
N GLU A 33 -0.22 19.02 -3.13
CA GLU A 33 0.93 19.34 -2.27
C GLU A 33 1.82 18.11 -2.02
N TYR A 34 1.38 16.91 -2.43
CA TYR A 34 2.06 15.65 -2.16
C TYR A 34 2.28 14.85 -3.43
N ILE A 35 3.51 14.36 -3.61
CA ILE A 35 3.84 13.35 -4.62
C ILE A 35 2.91 12.14 -4.49
N ILE A 36 2.77 11.62 -3.27
CA ILE A 36 1.78 10.61 -2.90
C ILE A 36 1.16 11.09 -1.59
N HIS A 37 -0.16 11.31 -1.59
CA HIS A 37 -0.84 11.75 -0.38
C HIS A 37 -0.72 10.68 0.72
N PRO A 38 -0.37 11.05 1.98
CA PRO A 38 -0.11 10.09 3.05
C PRO A 38 -1.23 9.08 3.30
N SER A 39 -2.49 9.49 3.16
CA SER A 39 -3.64 8.59 3.33
C SER A 39 -3.75 7.51 2.24
N ILE A 40 -3.27 7.78 1.03
CA ILE A 40 -3.19 6.77 -0.04
C ILE A 40 -2.16 5.72 0.34
N LEU A 41 -1.00 6.19 0.82
CA LEU A 41 0.09 5.34 1.23
C LEU A 41 -0.30 4.47 2.43
N ASP A 42 -0.95 5.05 3.43
CA ASP A 42 -1.48 4.33 4.61
C ASP A 42 -2.50 3.24 4.21
N ALA A 43 -3.43 3.56 3.31
CA ALA A 43 -4.38 2.57 2.80
C ALA A 43 -3.71 1.44 2.01
N CYS A 44 -2.63 1.74 1.28
CA CYS A 44 -1.82 0.71 0.62
C CYS A 44 -1.10 -0.20 1.63
N PHE A 45 -0.76 0.32 2.82
CA PHE A 45 -0.12 -0.44 3.89
C PHE A 45 -1.08 -1.32 4.67
N HIS A 46 -2.35 -0.93 4.76
CA HIS A 46 -3.30 -1.55 5.68
C HIS A 46 -3.44 -3.08 5.51
N ILE A 47 -3.30 -3.60 4.31
CA ILE A 47 -3.37 -5.04 4.04
C ILE A 47 -2.20 -5.86 4.61
N MET A 48 -1.05 -5.25 4.91
CA MET A 48 0.10 -5.99 5.45
C MET A 48 -0.18 -6.60 6.83
N VAL A 49 -1.16 -6.07 7.56
CA VAL A 49 -1.59 -6.58 8.87
C VAL A 49 -2.62 -7.70 8.74
N HIS A 50 -3.02 -8.06 7.52
CA HIS A 50 -4.07 -9.05 7.28
C HIS A 50 -3.64 -10.43 7.82
N PRO A 51 -4.51 -11.16 8.56
CA PRO A 51 -4.17 -12.44 9.18
C PRO A 51 -3.60 -13.50 8.23
N ALA A 52 -3.95 -13.43 6.94
CA ALA A 52 -3.39 -14.30 5.91
C ALA A 52 -1.87 -14.17 5.73
N PHE A 53 -1.27 -13.04 6.10
CA PHE A 53 0.19 -12.82 6.05
C PHE A 53 0.84 -12.92 7.41
N THR A 54 0.16 -12.43 8.45
CA THR A 54 0.72 -12.40 9.79
C THR A 54 0.69 -13.76 10.46
N GLY A 55 -0.20 -14.67 10.02
CA GLY A 55 -0.46 -15.95 10.68
C GLY A 55 -0.99 -15.77 12.10
N ASN A 56 -1.26 -14.53 12.51
CA ASN A 56 -1.68 -14.17 13.85
C ASN A 56 -3.17 -13.86 13.82
N VAL A 57 -3.94 -14.65 14.55
CA VAL A 57 -5.39 -14.51 14.72
C VAL A 57 -5.75 -13.66 15.94
N ASP A 58 -4.75 -13.20 16.71
CA ASP A 58 -4.95 -12.28 17.81
C ASP A 58 -5.40 -10.91 17.28
N SER A 59 -6.65 -10.56 17.56
CA SER A 59 -7.25 -9.28 17.17
C SER A 59 -6.68 -8.09 17.95
N THR A 60 -5.86 -8.32 18.97
CA THR A 60 -5.19 -7.28 19.75
C THR A 60 -3.77 -6.98 19.26
N ALA A 61 -3.22 -7.82 18.37
CA ALA A 61 -1.91 -7.61 17.80
C ALA A 61 -1.93 -6.44 16.80
N TYR A 62 -1.05 -5.46 17.02
CA TYR A 62 -0.93 -4.27 16.19
C TYR A 62 0.39 -4.29 15.43
N TYR A 63 0.32 -4.37 14.11
CA TYR A 63 1.48 -4.38 13.23
C TYR A 63 1.70 -2.98 12.69
N LEU A 64 2.89 -2.42 12.95
CA LEU A 64 3.25 -1.08 12.51
C LEU A 64 4.46 -1.15 11.59
N PRO A 65 4.44 -0.40 10.47
CA PRO A 65 5.62 -0.16 9.67
C PRO A 65 6.80 0.30 10.54
N SER A 66 7.82 -0.54 10.69
CA SER A 66 9.00 -0.26 11.52
C SER A 66 10.20 0.13 10.68
N LYS A 67 10.28 -0.34 9.42
CA LYS A 67 11.41 -0.05 8.53
C LYS A 67 11.03 -0.19 7.06
N VAL A 68 11.65 0.64 6.22
CA VAL A 68 11.73 0.46 4.76
C VAL A 68 13.20 0.52 4.37
N GLU A 69 13.72 -0.50 3.68
CA GLU A 69 15.12 -0.50 3.23
C GLU A 69 15.35 0.45 2.06
N ARG A 70 14.37 0.53 1.15
CA ARG A 70 14.42 1.44 0.00
C ARG A 70 13.04 1.87 -0.44
N ALA A 71 12.85 3.16 -0.68
CA ALA A 71 11.73 3.69 -1.44
C ALA A 71 12.23 4.16 -2.81
N VAL A 72 11.58 3.72 -3.87
CA VAL A 72 11.86 4.12 -5.25
C VAL A 72 10.60 4.74 -5.82
N LEU A 73 10.67 6.02 -6.11
CA LEU A 73 9.64 6.74 -6.82
C LEU A 73 9.98 6.72 -8.31
N HIS A 74 9.18 6.03 -9.10
CA HIS A 74 9.41 5.89 -10.55
C HIS A 74 8.76 7.04 -11.32
N ASP A 75 7.63 7.54 -10.81
CA ASP A 75 6.87 8.63 -11.42
C ASP A 75 6.33 9.55 -10.33
N ALA A 76 6.99 10.70 -10.16
CA ALA A 76 6.71 11.63 -9.06
C ALA A 76 5.49 12.52 -9.33
N ASP A 77 5.19 12.77 -10.60
CA ASP A 77 4.15 13.71 -10.99
C ASP A 77 2.83 13.01 -11.35
N TYR A 78 2.81 11.66 -11.31
CA TYR A 78 1.67 10.87 -11.73
C TYR A 78 0.35 11.32 -11.11
N PHE A 79 0.29 11.45 -9.78
CA PHE A 79 -0.93 11.87 -9.07
C PHE A 79 -1.32 13.34 -9.31
N HIS A 80 -0.39 14.17 -9.79
CA HIS A 80 -0.68 15.55 -10.18
C HIS A 80 -1.24 15.65 -11.60
N GLN A 81 -0.74 14.79 -12.50
CA GLN A 81 -1.12 14.78 -13.91
C GLN A 81 -2.39 13.96 -14.18
N HIS A 82 -2.68 12.98 -13.33
CA HIS A 82 -3.74 12.02 -13.54
C HIS A 82 -4.72 11.99 -12.37
N GLY A 83 -6.01 12.14 -12.68
CA GLY A 83 -7.09 11.79 -11.77
C GLY A 83 -7.28 10.28 -11.74
N LEU A 84 -7.23 9.67 -10.55
CA LEU A 84 -7.44 8.24 -10.36
C LEU A 84 -8.64 7.99 -9.47
N ASP A 85 -9.48 7.04 -9.89
CA ASP A 85 -10.52 6.47 -9.04
C ASP A 85 -9.94 5.46 -8.04
N PHE A 86 -8.89 4.73 -8.46
CA PHE A 86 -8.23 3.73 -7.63
C PHE A 86 -6.78 3.50 -8.03
N VAL A 87 -6.01 2.87 -7.13
CA VAL A 87 -4.68 2.32 -7.41
C VAL A 87 -4.62 0.85 -7.03
N LEU A 88 -3.59 0.17 -7.51
CA LEU A 88 -3.26 -1.19 -7.17
C LEU A 88 -2.04 -1.20 -6.24
N SER A 89 -2.21 -1.70 -5.02
CA SER A 89 -1.11 -2.05 -4.12
C SER A 89 -0.80 -3.53 -4.30
N TYR A 90 0.33 -3.83 -4.93
CA TYR A 90 0.84 -5.18 -5.10
C TYR A 90 1.95 -5.46 -4.10
N MET A 91 1.85 -6.54 -3.36
CA MET A 91 2.85 -6.94 -2.38
C MET A 91 3.32 -8.36 -2.61
N THR A 92 4.59 -8.59 -2.28
CA THR A 92 5.19 -9.90 -2.22
C THR A 92 5.83 -10.11 -0.86
N PHE A 93 5.46 -11.23 -0.23
CA PHE A 93 6.09 -11.69 0.99
C PHE A 93 7.51 -12.14 0.67
N LYS A 94 8.48 -11.64 1.43
CA LYS A 94 9.90 -11.92 1.20
C LYS A 94 10.42 -12.93 2.21
N SER A 95 10.20 -12.68 3.50
CA SER A 95 10.67 -13.57 4.56
C SER A 95 9.97 -13.30 5.88
N TRP A 96 9.82 -14.36 6.67
CA TRP A 96 9.45 -14.26 8.08
C TRP A 96 10.71 -14.10 8.93
N LYS A 97 10.70 -13.16 9.87
CA LYS A 97 11.71 -13.03 10.93
C LYS A 97 11.02 -13.14 12.29
N PRO A 98 11.73 -13.56 13.34
CA PRO A 98 11.15 -13.71 14.68
C PRO A 98 10.50 -12.43 15.23
N ASP A 99 10.97 -11.27 14.78
CA ASP A 99 10.58 -9.94 15.24
C ASP A 99 9.79 -9.13 14.19
N ALA A 100 9.71 -9.59 12.94
CA ALA A 100 9.12 -8.82 11.86
C ALA A 100 8.72 -9.67 10.65
N LEU A 101 7.75 -9.19 9.89
CA LEU A 101 7.44 -9.70 8.56
C LEU A 101 8.05 -8.79 7.50
N GLU A 102 8.75 -9.35 6.53
CA GLU A 102 9.37 -8.57 5.46
C GLU A 102 8.63 -8.72 4.13
N PHE A 103 8.27 -7.60 3.52
CA PHE A 103 7.54 -7.51 2.25
C PHE A 103 8.23 -6.57 1.28
N ASN A 104 7.95 -6.76 -0.01
CA ASN A 104 8.12 -5.72 -1.01
C ASN A 104 6.74 -5.25 -1.47
N MET A 105 6.61 -3.97 -1.82
CA MET A 105 5.37 -3.36 -2.27
C MET A 105 5.60 -2.56 -3.55
N ARG A 106 4.61 -2.57 -4.44
CA ARG A 106 4.50 -1.69 -5.59
C ARG A 106 3.14 -1.02 -5.58
N ILE A 107 3.12 0.28 -5.82
CA ILE A 107 1.91 1.04 -6.08
C ILE A 107 1.86 1.26 -7.59
N CYS A 108 0.81 0.74 -8.22
CA CYS A 108 0.61 0.80 -9.64
C CYS A 108 -0.74 1.43 -9.97
N GLU A 109 -0.84 2.03 -11.14
CA GLU A 109 -2.13 2.35 -11.73
C GLU A 109 -2.75 1.12 -12.43
N GLN A 110 -3.96 1.28 -12.96
CA GLN A 110 -4.82 0.24 -13.51
C GLN A 110 -4.28 -0.51 -14.75
N THR A 111 -3.41 0.09 -15.55
CA THR A 111 -2.74 -0.54 -16.70
C THR A 111 -1.41 -1.21 -16.34
N GLY A 112 -0.96 -1.11 -15.09
CA GLY A 112 0.25 -1.73 -14.56
C GLY A 112 1.49 -0.83 -14.54
N HIS A 113 1.38 0.45 -14.91
CA HIS A 113 2.46 1.43 -14.72
C HIS A 113 2.76 1.59 -13.23
N VAL A 114 4.04 1.43 -12.87
CA VAL A 114 4.49 1.43 -11.48
C VAL A 114 4.82 2.87 -11.10
N ILE A 115 4.12 3.40 -10.10
CA ILE A 115 4.32 4.76 -9.59
C ILE A 115 5.42 4.75 -8.52
N CYS A 116 5.34 3.80 -7.59
CA CYS A 116 6.24 3.70 -6.45
C CYS A 116 6.54 2.23 -6.11
N THR A 117 7.75 1.98 -5.59
CA THR A 117 8.17 0.68 -5.07
C THR A 117 8.82 0.85 -3.71
N LEU A 118 8.40 0.06 -2.73
CA LEU A 118 9.02 -0.05 -1.42
C LEU A 118 9.64 -1.44 -1.28
N LEU A 119 10.90 -1.50 -0.90
CA LEU A 119 11.65 -2.75 -0.73
C LEU A 119 12.06 -2.94 0.72
N GLY A 120 12.04 -4.19 1.17
CA GLY A 120 12.43 -4.56 2.53
C GLY A 120 11.56 -3.86 3.57
N PHE A 121 10.27 -3.76 3.29
CA PHE A 121 9.28 -3.19 4.18
C PHE A 121 9.07 -4.15 5.36
N ARG A 122 9.19 -3.67 6.59
CA ARG A 122 9.02 -4.46 7.81
C ARG A 122 7.84 -3.95 8.63
N GLY A 123 6.95 -4.85 8.98
CA GLY A 123 5.82 -4.64 9.89
C GLY A 123 5.86 -5.58 11.07
#